data_AF-A0A7Y4X9P6-F1
#
_entry.id   AF-A0A7Y4X9P6-F1
#
_cell.length_a   1.000
_cell.length_b   1.000
_cell.length_c   1.000
_cell.angle_alpha   90.00
_cell.angle_beta   90.00
_cell.angle_gamma   90.00
#
_symmetry.space_group_name_H-M   'P 1'
#
loop_
_entity.id
_entity.type
_entity.pdbx_description
1 polymer ?
#
loop_
_entity_poly.entity_id
_entity_poly.type
_entity_poly.pdbx_seq_one_letter_code
_entity_poly.pdbx_strand_id
1 'polypeptide(L)'
;MNIRSLLQTMITLASASLGLVAALAWNEAIKTTLKQMLGGDDSLAALYTYAILATVIAIVVVAALSRLADKVGGEAVIKREAEG
;
A
#
# COMPACT_ATOMS: atom_id res chain seq x y z
N MET A 1 22.84 -17.38 -16.68
CA MET A 1 21.61 -16.70 -16.22
C MET A 1 20.45 -17.66 -16.42
N ASN A 2 19.75 -18.04 -15.35
CA ASN A 2 18.74 -19.11 -15.39
C ASN A 2 17.36 -18.51 -15.68
N ILE A 3 16.50 -19.19 -16.44
CA ILE A 3 15.17 -18.68 -16.80
C ILE A 3 14.33 -18.32 -15.56
N ARG A 4 14.53 -19.04 -14.44
CA ARG A 4 13.86 -18.79 -13.16
C ARG A 4 14.24 -17.44 -12.56
N SER A 5 15.52 -17.07 -12.56
CA SER A 5 15.97 -15.79 -12.01
C SER A 5 15.49 -14.62 -12.86
N LEU A 6 15.44 -14.79 -14.19
CA LEU A 6 14.85 -13.79 -15.09
C LEU A 6 13.37 -13.56 -14.79
N LEU A 7 12.58 -14.63 -14.64
CA LEU A 7 11.16 -14.52 -14.32
C LEU A 7 10.94 -13.83 -12.96
N GLN A 8 11.74 -14.14 -11.94
CA GLN A 8 11.66 -13.46 -10.64
C GLN A 8 11.96 -11.96 -10.75
N THR A 9 12.99 -11.56 -11.51
CA THR A 9 13.29 -10.15 -11.75
C THR A 9 12.14 -9.45 -12.48
N MET A 10 11.58 -10.08 -13.51
CA MET A 10 10.44 -9.53 -14.25
C MET A 10 9.20 -9.35 -13.36
N ILE A 11 8.89 -10.34 -12.52
CA ILE A 11 7.77 -10.27 -11.56
C ILE A 11 8.02 -9.14 -10.55
N THR A 12 9.24 -9.02 -10.02
CA THR A 12 9.59 -7.98 -9.04
C THR A 12 9.42 -6.59 -9.66
N LEU A 13 9.96 -6.38 -10.86
CA LEU A 13 9.89 -5.09 -11.55
C LEU A 13 8.44 -4.72 -11.92
N ALA A 14 7.66 -5.70 -12.40
CA ALA A 14 6.25 -5.49 -12.73
C ALA A 14 5.41 -5.22 -11.47
N SER A 15 5.66 -5.94 -10.37
CA SER A 15 4.94 -5.73 -9.10
C SER A 15 5.25 -4.35 -8.51
N ALA A 16 6.50 -3.90 -8.59
CA ALA A 16 6.90 -2.57 -8.13
C ALA A 16 6.25 -1.46 -8.95
N SER A 17 6.27 -1.55 -10.28
CA SER A 17 5.66 -0.54 -11.15
C SER A 17 4.13 -0.51 -11.03
N LEU A 18 3.48 -1.67 -10.99
CA LEU A 18 2.03 -1.77 -10.79
C LEU A 18 1.63 -1.30 -9.39
N GLY A 19 2.43 -1.61 -8.36
CA GLY A 19 2.23 -1.12 -7.00
C GLY A 19 2.27 0.41 -6.93
N LEU A 20 3.23 1.04 -7.63
CA LEU A 20 3.31 2.51 -7.73
C LEU A 20 2.07 3.09 -8.44
N VAL A 21 1.69 2.52 -9.59
CA VAL A 21 0.50 2.98 -10.33
C VAL A 21 -0.76 2.85 -9.48
N ALA A 22 -0.93 1.73 -8.77
CA ALA A 22 -2.04 1.52 -7.86
C ALA A 22 -2.04 2.55 -6.72
N ALA A 23 -0.90 2.80 -6.07
CA ALA A 23 -0.78 3.79 -5.01
C ALA A 23 -1.21 5.18 -5.47
N LEU A 24 -0.77 5.61 -6.66
CA LEU A 24 -1.15 6.90 -7.24
C LEU A 24 -2.65 6.97 -7.58
N ALA A 25 -3.19 5.91 -8.19
CA ALA A 25 -4.61 5.85 -8.57
C ALA A 25 -5.54 5.94 -7.35
N TRP A 26 -5.22 5.23 -6.27
CA TRP A 26 -6.00 5.29 -5.03
C TRP A 26 -5.91 6.65 -4.34
N ASN A 27 -4.73 7.27 -4.32
CA ASN A 27 -4.56 8.64 -3.81
C ASN A 27 -5.47 9.63 -4.58
N GLU A 28 -5.47 9.59 -5.92
CA GLU A 28 -6.30 10.50 -6.72
C GLU A 28 -7.79 10.20 -6.61
N ALA A 29 -8.17 8.92 -6.52
CA ALA A 29 -9.57 8.52 -6.31
C ALA A 29 -10.11 9.09 -4.99
N ILE A 30 -9.40 8.89 -3.87
CA ILE A 30 -9.82 9.38 -2.55
C ILE A 30 -9.95 10.91 -2.56
N LYS A 31 -8.95 11.63 -3.10
CA LYS A 31 -9.01 13.09 -3.21
C LYS A 31 -10.22 13.53 -4.02
N THR A 32 -10.43 12.95 -5.19
CA THR A 32 -11.54 13.31 -6.08
C THR A 32 -12.91 13.05 -5.43
N THR A 33 -13.07 11.93 -4.72
CA THR A 33 -14.28 11.64 -3.96
C THR A 33 -14.51 12.67 -2.86
N LEU A 34 -13.48 13.03 -2.08
CA LEU A 34 -13.59 14.04 -1.02
C LEU A 34 -13.92 15.42 -1.60
N LYS A 35 -13.32 15.81 -2.73
CA LYS A 35 -13.66 17.06 -3.44
C LYS A 35 -15.15 17.11 -3.79
N GLN A 36 -15.68 16.03 -4.36
CA GLN A 36 -17.09 15.94 -4.73
C GLN A 36 -18.03 15.95 -3.52
N MET A 37 -17.64 15.31 -2.41
CA MET A 37 -18.48 15.23 -1.21
C MET A 37 -18.44 16.48 -0.32
N LEU A 38 -17.28 17.13 -0.19
CA LEU A 38 -17.06 18.25 0.75
C LEU A 38 -17.13 19.62 0.07
N GLY A 39 -17.21 19.69 -1.26
CA GLY A 39 -17.51 20.92 -1.99
C GLY A 39 -16.43 22.01 -1.94
N GLY A 40 -15.18 21.69 -1.61
CA GLY A 40 -14.08 22.66 -1.58
C GLY A 40 -12.74 21.97 -1.74
N ASP A 41 -12.02 22.30 -2.82
CA ASP A 41 -10.80 21.60 -3.23
C ASP A 41 -9.60 21.92 -2.31
N ASP A 42 -9.53 23.17 -1.81
CA ASP A 42 -8.38 23.69 -1.06
C ASP A 42 -8.74 24.22 0.34
N SER A 43 -9.91 23.86 0.88
CA SER A 43 -10.21 24.19 2.27
C SER A 43 -9.26 23.43 3.19
N LEU A 44 -8.69 24.11 4.19
CA LEU A 44 -7.93 23.47 5.28
C LEU A 44 -8.67 22.26 5.85
N ALA A 45 -9.99 22.35 6.00
CA ALA A 45 -10.81 21.24 6.49
C ALA A 45 -10.80 20.02 5.55
N ALA A 46 -10.80 20.23 4.22
CA ALA A 46 -10.74 19.14 3.24
C ALA A 46 -9.36 18.45 3.26
N LEU A 47 -8.27 19.22 3.38
CA LEU A 47 -6.90 18.69 3.49
C LEU A 47 -6.71 17.85 4.76
N TYR A 48 -7.16 18.35 5.92
CA TYR A 48 -7.09 17.58 7.16
C TYR A 48 -7.99 16.34 7.13
N THR A 49 -9.18 16.44 6.52
CA THR A 49 -10.07 15.28 6.37
C THR A 49 -9.42 14.21 5.50
N TYR A 50 -8.81 14.59 4.37
CA TYR A 50 -8.06 13.69 3.51
C TYR A 50 -6.92 13.00 4.27
N ALA A 51 -6.09 13.77 4.99
CA ALA A 51 -4.94 13.23 5.72
C ALA A 51 -5.36 12.19 6.77
N ILE A 52 -6.35 12.53 7.60
CA ILE A 52 -6.86 11.62 8.64
C ILE A 52 -7.45 10.36 8.01
N LEU A 53 -8.29 10.50 6.98
CA LEU A 53 -8.92 9.36 6.31
C LEU A 53 -7.85 8.44 5.69
N ALA A 54 -6.88 8.99 4.97
CA ALA A 54 -5.80 8.22 4.35
C ALA A 54 -4.96 7.48 5.41
N THR A 55 -4.65 8.11 6.54
CA THR A 55 -3.93 7.46 7.64
C THR A 55 -4.72 6.31 8.26
N VAL A 56 -6.02 6.50 8.51
CA VAL A 56 -6.87 5.43 9.06
C VAL A 56 -6.92 4.24 8.10
N ILE A 57 -7.12 4.48 6.81
CA ILE A 57 -7.11 3.43 5.78
C ILE A 57 -5.76 2.71 5.76
N ALA A 58 -4.65 3.45 5.78
CA ALA A 58 -3.31 2.86 5.80
C ALA A 58 -3.08 1.95 7.02
N ILE A 59 -3.47 2.40 8.22
CA ILE A 59 -3.35 1.60 9.44
C ILE A 59 -4.18 0.33 9.35
N VAL A 60 -5.42 0.41 8.87
CA VAL A 60 -6.30 -0.75 8.71
C VAL A 60 -5.71 -1.76 7.73
N VAL A 61 -5.24 -1.30 6.57
CA VAL A 61 -4.63 -2.17 5.55
C VAL A 61 -3.35 -2.81 6.08
N VAL A 62 -2.44 -2.04 6.68
CA VAL A 62 -1.19 -2.57 7.24
C VAL A 62 -1.48 -3.58 8.36
N ALA A 63 -2.38 -3.27 9.29
CA ALA A 63 -2.75 -4.18 10.37
C ALA A 63 -3.39 -5.49 9.85
N ALA A 64 -4.23 -5.41 8.81
CA ALA A 64 -4.81 -6.59 8.18
C ALA A 64 -3.75 -7.45 7.48
N LEU A 65 -2.81 -6.82 6.76
CA LEU A 65 -1.69 -7.51 6.12
C LEU A 65 -0.75 -8.15 7.15
N SER A 66 -0.43 -7.47 8.25
CA SER A 66 0.37 -8.05 9.35
C SER A 66 -0.28 -9.32 9.90
N ARG A 67 -1.58 -9.28 10.21
CA ARG A 67 -2.32 -10.46 10.69
C ARG A 67 -2.36 -11.60 9.68
N LEU A 68 -2.43 -11.28 8.39
CA LEU A 68 -2.41 -12.29 7.34
C LEU A 68 -1.02 -12.92 7.21
N ALA A 69 0.04 -12.12 7.31
CA ALA A 69 1.42 -12.61 7.31
C ALA A 69 1.66 -13.58 8.48
N ASP A 70 1.20 -13.25 9.68
CA ASP A 70 1.31 -14.11 10.86
C ASP A 70 0.64 -15.47 10.63
N LYS A 71 -0.56 -15.48 10.03
CA LYS A 71 -1.32 -16.70 9.74
C LYS A 71 -0.67 -17.61 8.69
N VAL A 72 0.13 -17.06 7.78
CA VAL A 72 0.79 -17.81 6.70
C VAL A 72 2.21 -18.25 7.11
N GLY A 73 2.60 -18.03 8.37
CA GLY A 73 3.90 -18.46 8.92
C GLY A 73 4.98 -17.37 8.85
N GLY A 74 4.60 -16.09 8.78
CA GLY A 74 5.51 -14.95 8.74
C GLY A 74 6.51 -14.88 9.89
N GLU A 75 6.16 -15.39 11.08
CA GLU A 75 7.09 -15.49 12.22
C GLU A 75 8.32 -16.37 11.89
N ALA A 76 8.18 -17.42 11.08
CA ALA A 76 9.29 -18.30 10.70
C ALA A 76 10.21 -17.70 9.64
N VAL A 77 9.71 -16.76 8.83
CA VAL A 77 10.49 -16.08 7.77
C VAL A 77 11.24 -14.89 8.35
N ILE A 78 10.59 -14.05 9.17
CA ILE A 78 11.20 -12.87 9.79
C ILE A 78 12.28 -13.27 10.82
N LYS A 79 12.05 -14.33 11.59
CA LYS A 79 13.04 -14.81 12.58
C LYS A 79 14.30 -15.40 11.91
N ARG A 80 14.18 -15.97 10.71
CA ARG A 80 15.33 -16.51 9.96
C ARG A 80 16.24 -15.45 9.34
N GLU A 81 15.72 -14.27 9.00
CA GLU A 81 16.54 -13.16 8.51
C GLU A 81 17.27 -12.41 9.64
N ALA A 82 16.81 -12.52 10.89
CA ALA A 82 17.45 -11.91 12.05
C ALA A 82 18.57 -12.79 12.69
N GLU A 83 18.57 -14.08 12.39
CA GLU A 83 19.50 -15.07 12.96
C GLU A 83 20.60 -15.53 11.97
N GLY A 84 20.58 -15.06 10.72
CA GLY A 84 21.60 -15.35 9.68
C GLY A 84 22.40 -14.12 9.30
#